data_AF-A0A1B6IRF1-F1
#
_entry.id   AF-A0A1B6IRF1-F1
#
_cell.length_a   1.000
_cell.length_b   1.000
_cell.length_c   1.000
_cell.angle_alpha   90.00
_cell.angle_beta   90.00
_cell.angle_gamma   90.00
#
_symmetry.space_group_name_H-M   'P 1'
#
loop_
_entity.id
_entity.type
_entity.pdbx_description
1 polymer ?
#
loop_
_entity_poly.entity_id
_entity_poly.type
_entity_poly.pdbx_seq_one_letter_code
_entity_poly.pdbx_strand_id
1 'polypeptide(L)'
;GRHVVIGEYKALIRSTKVFLKVSGLLAQKDPKDLLSRISIQNEGISTEDWKIVGDVQTEKSRTAVLLIDELSAATLSARNWRVFIGLEEIQLGPRSGRVEHWGKGSLD
;
A
#
# COMPACT_ATOMS: atom_id res chain seq x y z
N GLY A 1 9.66 -45.57 20.90
CA GLY A 1 10.08 -44.44 20.05
C GLY A 1 8.87 -43.60 19.76
N ARG A 2 8.90 -42.31 20.10
CA ARG A 2 7.80 -41.38 19.77
C ARG A 2 8.18 -40.67 18.47
N HIS A 3 7.50 -41.02 17.39
CA HIS A 3 7.53 -40.27 16.14
C HIS A 3 6.69 -39.01 16.35
N VAL A 4 7.36 -37.86 16.46
CA VAL A 4 6.71 -36.57 16.37
C VAL A 4 6.48 -36.32 14.88
N VAL A 5 5.22 -36.38 14.46
CA VAL A 5 4.82 -35.85 13.15
C VAL A 5 4.87 -34.33 13.28
N ILE A 6 5.97 -33.74 12.80
CA ILE A 6 6.10 -32.29 12.67
C ILE A 6 5.14 -31.89 11.57
N GLY A 7 3.93 -31.49 11.97
CA GLY A 7 2.95 -30.86 11.08
C GLY A 7 3.60 -29.67 10.40
N GLU A 8 3.35 -29.54 9.10
CA GLU A 8 3.82 -28.50 8.21
C GLU A 8 3.99 -27.16 8.93
N TYR A 9 5.23 -26.67 9.00
CA TYR A 9 5.50 -25.30 9.44
C TYR A 9 4.70 -24.38 8.51
N LYS A 10 3.53 -23.91 8.97
CA LYS A 10 2.86 -22.75 8.35
C LYS A 10 3.91 -21.65 8.33
N ALA A 11 4.47 -21.38 7.16
CA ALA A 11 5.41 -20.30 6.95
C ALA A 11 4.82 -19.08 7.65
N LEU A 12 5.53 -18.59 8.67
CA LEU A 12 5.16 -17.37 9.35
C LEU A 12 5.36 -16.26 8.31
N ILE A 13 4.36 -16.01 7.47
CA ILE A 13 4.42 -14.94 6.48
C ILE A 13 4.40 -13.66 7.30
N ARG A 14 5.59 -13.10 7.53
CA ARG A 14 5.73 -11.76 8.08
C ARG A 14 5.14 -10.82 7.05
N SER A 15 4.06 -10.17 7.44
CA SER A 15 3.39 -9.19 6.60
C SER A 15 3.58 -7.80 7.20
N THR A 16 3.90 -6.84 6.35
CA THR A 16 4.01 -5.43 6.72
C THR A 16 2.69 -4.74 6.48
N LYS A 17 2.20 -4.03 7.49
CA LYS A 17 0.99 -3.20 7.38
C LYS A 17 1.34 -1.85 6.76
N VAL A 18 0.73 -1.54 5.62
CA VAL A 18 0.97 -0.33 4.84
C VAL A 18 -0.33 0.41 4.60
N PHE A 19 -0.26 1.73 4.50
CA PHE A 19 -1.40 2.59 4.23
C PHE A 19 -1.24 3.22 2.85
N LEU A 20 -2.27 3.10 2.02
CA LEU A 20 -2.39 3.74 0.72
C LEU A 20 -3.44 4.84 0.86
N LYS A 21 -3.00 6.11 0.85
CA LYS A 21 -3.91 7.26 0.89
C LYS A 21 -3.97 7.91 -0.49
N VAL A 22 -5.17 7.99 -1.03
CA VAL A 22 -5.45 8.65 -2.31
C VAL A 22 -6.53 9.72 -2.14
N SER A 23 -6.51 10.73 -2.98
CA SER A 23 -7.47 11.85 -2.96
C SER A 23 -8.07 12.09 -4.34
N GLY A 24 -9.09 12.94 -4.43
CA GLY A 24 -9.68 13.35 -5.71
C GLY A 24 -10.34 12.20 -6.46
N LEU A 25 -10.09 12.08 -7.77
CA LEU A 25 -10.71 11.05 -8.62
C LEU A 25 -10.27 9.63 -8.25
N LEU A 26 -9.04 9.46 -7.76
CA LEU A 26 -8.53 8.16 -7.30
C LEU A 26 -9.22 7.67 -6.03
N ALA A 27 -9.71 8.58 -5.18
CA ALA A 27 -10.48 8.21 -3.98
C ALA A 27 -11.83 7.54 -4.30
N GLN A 28 -12.36 7.74 -5.50
CA GLN A 28 -13.60 7.11 -5.97
C GLN A 28 -13.35 5.72 -6.59
N LYS A 29 -12.09 5.34 -6.80
CA LYS A 29 -11.73 4.02 -7.36
C LYS A 29 -11.72 2.97 -6.27
N ASP A 30 -12.13 1.75 -6.65
CA ASP A 30 -12.04 0.59 -5.78
C ASP A 30 -10.57 0.28 -5.43
N PRO A 31 -10.24 -0.08 -4.19
CA PRO A 31 -8.87 -0.39 -3.79
C PRO A 31 -8.23 -1.50 -4.63
N LYS A 32 -8.97 -2.48 -5.16
CA LYS A 32 -8.42 -3.51 -6.05
C LYS A 32 -8.04 -2.94 -7.43
N ASP A 33 -8.84 -2.00 -7.96
CA ASP A 33 -8.49 -1.28 -9.20
C ASP A 33 -7.24 -0.43 -8.97
N LEU A 34 -7.09 0.23 -7.82
CA LEU A 34 -5.89 0.96 -7.46
C LEU A 34 -4.65 0.04 -7.39
N LEU A 35 -4.76 -1.12 -6.74
CA LEU A 35 -3.67 -2.11 -6.68
C LEU A 35 -3.28 -2.62 -8.08
N SER A 36 -4.26 -2.97 -8.91
CA SER A 36 -4.02 -3.41 -10.29
C SER A 36 -3.26 -2.34 -11.08
N ARG A 37 -3.66 -1.06 -10.96
CA ARG A 37 -2.95 0.06 -11.59
C ARG A 37 -1.52 0.21 -11.08
N ILE A 38 -1.30 0.06 -9.77
CA ILE A 38 0.04 0.10 -9.19
C ILE A 38 0.90 -1.01 -9.81
N SER A 39 0.38 -2.23 -9.90
CA SER A 39 1.09 -3.37 -10.48
C SER A 39 1.47 -3.17 -11.95
N ILE A 40 0.59 -2.56 -12.75
CA ILE A 40 0.80 -2.34 -14.18
C ILE A 40 1.78 -1.19 -14.43
N GLN A 41 1.70 -0.13 -13.62
CA GLN A 41 2.39 1.13 -13.89
C GLN A 41 3.72 1.27 -13.15
N ASN A 42 3.98 0.41 -12.17
CA ASN A 42 5.21 0.43 -11.38
C ASN A 42 5.94 -0.88 -11.60
N GLU A 43 6.85 -0.88 -12.59
CA GLU A 43 7.69 -2.04 -12.89
C GLU A 43 8.37 -2.57 -11.63
N GLY A 44 8.35 -3.88 -11.40
CA GLY A 44 8.98 -4.51 -10.23
C GLY A 44 8.17 -4.44 -8.94
N ILE A 45 6.94 -3.91 -8.97
CA ILE A 45 5.98 -4.02 -7.85
C ILE A 45 4.84 -4.94 -8.30
N SER A 46 4.75 -6.13 -7.72
CA SER A 46 3.56 -6.97 -7.85
C SER A 46 2.65 -6.78 -6.65
N THR A 47 1.35 -6.58 -6.89
CA THR A 47 0.33 -6.40 -5.85
C THR A 47 -0.60 -7.61 -5.70
N GLU A 48 -0.34 -8.70 -6.43
CA GLU A 48 -1.20 -9.89 -6.50
C GLU A 48 -1.45 -10.54 -5.12
N ASP A 49 -0.42 -10.58 -4.28
CA ASP A 49 -0.46 -11.18 -2.94
C ASP A 49 -0.85 -10.18 -1.83
N TRP A 50 -1.06 -8.91 -2.19
CA TRP A 50 -1.35 -7.87 -1.20
C TRP A 50 -2.79 -8.00 -0.71
N LYS A 51 -2.97 -8.02 0.61
CA LYS A 51 -4.29 -8.18 1.23
C LYS A 51 -4.82 -6.84 1.72
N ILE A 52 -5.99 -6.44 1.24
CA ILE A 52 -6.72 -5.29 1.79
C ILE A 52 -7.35 -5.73 3.10
N VAL A 53 -6.95 -5.12 4.21
CA VAL A 53 -7.45 -5.41 5.57
C VAL A 53 -8.28 -4.27 6.16
N GLY A 54 -8.36 -3.16 5.46
CA GLY A 54 -9.20 -2.04 5.83
C GLY A 54 -9.35 -1.07 4.66
N ASP A 55 -10.49 -0.41 4.60
CA ASP A 55 -10.79 0.63 3.63
C ASP A 55 -11.63 1.69 4.32
N VAL A 56 -11.19 2.94 4.23
CA VAL A 56 -11.92 4.09 4.75
C VAL A 56 -12.04 5.12 3.64
N GLN A 57 -13.26 5.34 3.17
CA GLN A 57 -13.57 6.35 2.18
C GLN A 57 -14.28 7.54 2.84
N THR A 58 -13.85 8.73 2.46
CA THR A 58 -14.47 10.03 2.76
C THR A 58 -14.85 10.69 1.44
N GLU A 59 -15.60 11.79 1.46
CA GLU A 59 -15.97 12.52 0.22
C GLU A 59 -14.76 12.93 -0.63
N LYS A 60 -13.60 13.19 -0.02
CA LYS A 60 -12.42 13.75 -0.71
C LYS A 60 -11.22 12.80 -0.78
N SER A 61 -11.21 11.76 0.03
CA SER A 61 -10.04 10.88 0.19
C SER A 61 -10.43 9.45 0.54
N ARG A 62 -9.58 8.49 0.16
CA ARG A 62 -9.68 7.08 0.51
C ARG A 62 -8.37 6.61 1.11
N THR A 63 -8.44 5.88 2.21
CA THR A 63 -7.30 5.24 2.85
C THR A 63 -7.53 3.74 2.88
N ALA A 64 -6.79 3.01 2.05
CA ALA A 64 -6.75 1.56 2.08
C ALA A 64 -5.60 1.10 2.98
N VAL A 65 -5.88 0.09 3.79
CA VAL A 65 -4.93 -0.55 4.68
C VAL A 65 -4.59 -1.90 4.09
N LEU A 66 -3.31 -2.11 3.80
CA LEU A 66 -2.78 -3.25 3.07
C LEU A 66 -1.87 -4.06 3.98
N LEU A 67 -1.90 -5.38 3.85
CA LEU A 67 -0.84 -6.27 4.31
C LEU A 67 -0.07 -6.75 3.09
N ILE A 68 1.23 -6.48 3.08
CA ILE A 68 2.14 -6.84 2.00
C ILE A 68 3.24 -7.76 2.55
N ASP A 69 3.84 -8.58 1.69
CA ASP A 69 4.99 -9.40 2.07
C ASP A 69 6.25 -8.55 2.29
N GLU A 70 7.27 -9.13 2.94
CA GLU A 70 8.53 -8.44 3.25
C GLU A 70 9.31 -8.01 1.99
N LEU A 71 9.24 -8.75 0.88
CA LEU A 71 9.94 -8.41 -0.36
C LEU A 71 9.30 -7.19 -1.01
N SER A 72 7.97 -7.16 -1.09
CA SER A 72 7.21 -5.99 -1.53
C SER A 72 7.50 -4.77 -0.66
N ALA A 73 7.57 -4.95 0.66
CA ALA A 73 7.92 -3.89 1.59
C ALA A 73 9.35 -3.37 1.37
N ALA A 74 10.33 -4.25 1.14
CA ALA A 74 11.70 -3.87 0.86
C ALA A 74 11.81 -3.10 -0.47
N THR A 75 11.13 -3.57 -1.52
CA THR A 75 11.07 -2.89 -2.83
C THR A 75 10.45 -1.50 -2.71
N LEU A 76 9.33 -1.38 -1.98
CA LEU A 76 8.72 -0.08 -1.72
C LEU A 76 9.65 0.82 -0.91
N SER A 77 10.31 0.29 0.13
CA SER A 77 11.25 1.05 0.93
C SER A 77 12.43 1.57 0.11
N ALA A 78 12.97 0.78 -0.82
CA ALA A 78 14.02 1.22 -1.74
C ALA A 78 13.56 2.34 -2.69
N ARG A 79 12.25 2.41 -2.96
CA ARG A 79 11.59 3.48 -3.74
C ARG A 79 11.04 4.61 -2.87
N ASN A 80 11.50 4.70 -1.62
CA ASN A 80 11.00 5.67 -0.64
C ASN A 80 9.46 5.64 -0.48
N TRP A 81 8.88 4.46 -0.65
CA TRP A 81 7.46 4.16 -0.60
C TRP A 81 6.58 4.93 -1.60
N ARG A 82 7.14 5.31 -2.75
CA ARG A 82 6.41 6.02 -3.80
C ARG A 82 5.99 5.07 -4.91
N VAL A 83 4.75 5.24 -5.38
CA VAL A 83 4.21 4.57 -6.56
C VAL A 83 3.45 5.58 -7.42
N PHE A 84 3.24 5.25 -8.67
CA PHE A 84 2.54 6.10 -9.62
C PHE A 84 1.24 5.46 -10.10
N ILE A 85 0.18 6.27 -10.19
CA ILE A 85 -1.04 5.95 -10.92
C ILE A 85 -1.35 7.11 -11.86
N GLY A 86 -1.15 6.89 -13.15
CA GLY A 86 -1.15 7.93 -14.16
C GLY A 86 0.04 8.86 -13.94
N LEU A 87 -0.26 10.16 -13.80
CA LEU A 87 0.73 11.19 -13.48
C LEU A 87 0.78 11.51 -11.97
N GLU A 88 -0.05 10.85 -11.15
CA GLU A 88 -0.08 11.10 -9.71
C GLU A 88 0.91 10.20 -8.98
N GLU A 89 1.81 10.82 -8.21
CA GLU A 89 2.65 10.14 -7.22
C GLU A 89 1.84 9.88 -5.95
N ILE A 90 1.84 8.63 -5.50
CA ILE A 90 1.15 8.19 -4.29
C ILE A 90 2.19 7.68 -3.31
N GLN A 91 2.17 8.26 -2.12
CA GLN A 91 3.02 7.86 -1.00
C GLN A 91 2.33 6.76 -0.19
N LEU A 92 2.92 5.58 -0.18
CA LEU A 92 2.62 4.52 0.79
C LEU A 92 3.48 4.69 2.04
N GLY A 93 3.13 3.99 3.12
CA GLY A 93 4.03 3.87 4.25
C GLY A 93 3.53 2.96 5.37
N PRO A 94 4.44 2.31 6.12
CA PRO A 94 4.11 1.56 7.32
C PRO A 94 3.83 2.55 8.47
N ARG A 95 2.55 2.86 8.67
CA ARG A 95 1.99 3.67 9.77
C ARG A 95 2.51 5.12 9.90
N SER A 96 1.73 6.03 9.29
CA SER A 96 1.29 7.34 9.79
C SER A 96 2.37 8.31 10.33
N GLY A 97 3.06 8.98 9.42
CA GLY A 97 3.75 10.26 9.68
C GLY A 97 2.98 11.39 9.01
N ARG A 98 2.66 12.42 9.80
CA ARG A 98 2.00 13.71 9.52
C ARG A 98 2.00 14.15 8.03
N VAL A 99 0.81 14.34 7.46
CA VAL A 99 0.64 15.08 6.20
C VAL A 99 0.84 16.56 6.54
N GLU A 100 2.00 17.12 6.22
CA GLU A 100 2.18 18.57 6.19
C GLU A 100 1.67 19.09 4.84
N HIS A 101 0.61 19.87 4.90
CA HIS A 101 0.08 20.59 3.75
C HIS A 101 0.95 21.84 3.58
N TRP A 102 1.77 21.91 2.54
CA TRP A 102 2.22 23.21 2.02
C TRP A 102 1.07 23.78 1.21
N GLY A 103 0.18 24.48 1.90
CA GLY A 103 -0.74 25.40 1.25
C GLY A 103 0.09 26.42 0.47
N LYS A 104 -0.13 26.46 -0.84
CA LYS A 104 0.38 27.51 -1.71
C LYS A 104 -0.13 28.84 -1.15
N GLY A 105 0.74 29.60 -0.48
CA GLY A 105 0.51 31.00 -0.19
C GLY A 105 0.37 31.71 -1.52
N SER A 106 -0.86 31.91 -1.97
CA SER A 106 -1.13 32.83 -3.05
C SER A 106 -0.97 34.22 -2.48
N LEU A 107 -0.15 35.01 -3.17
CA LEU A 107 -0.12 36.46 -3.09
C LEU A 107 -1.54 37.02 -3.00
N ASP A 108 -1.79 37.84 -1.99
CA ASP A 108 -2.31 39.20 -2.17
C ASP A 108 -1.50 40.13 -1.26
#